data_AF-A0A5R1NKC2-F1
#
_entry.id   AF-A0A5R1NKC2-F1
#
_cell.length_a   1.000
_cell.length_b   1.000
_cell.length_c   1.000
_cell.angle_alpha   90.00
_cell.angle_beta   90.00
_cell.angle_gamma   90.00
#
_symmetry.space_group_name_H-M   'P 1'
#
loop_
_entity.id
_entity.type
_entity.pdbx_description
1 polymer ?
#
loop_
_entity_poly.entity_id
_entity_poly.type
_entity_poly.pdbx_seq_one_letter_code
_entity_poly.pdbx_strand_id
1 'polypeptide(L)'
;MLVLGVNEAVNLVSTRAWRRDLANLLTFLSAAASCSTCIIVAGIQPIRSIPVFDSRVGNLADKHGRLLNRVTMRLVADGGDRVAFVPSSAAPTPPPGRYRSTESYAYWADVLASRMGPLLGADRIATSDAEPAPSADRATVAEARRQLAVDELGIVDPRPRSVSTASRHWREPCSAPNRRHAP
;
A
#
# COMPACT_ATOMS: atom_id res chain seq x y z
N MET A 1 6.53 2.59 2.63
CA MET A 1 6.27 1.19 3.00
C MET A 1 6.51 0.29 1.79
N LEU A 2 7.10 -0.89 2.00
CA LEU A 2 7.40 -1.88 0.99
C LEU A 2 6.51 -3.11 1.17
N VAL A 3 5.85 -3.56 0.08
CA VAL A 3 5.08 -4.81 0.03
C VAL A 3 5.55 -5.59 -1.18
N LEU A 4 6.38 -6.62 -0.95
CA LEU A 4 6.92 -7.50 -1.98
C LEU A 4 7.12 -8.92 -1.43
N GLY A 5 7.47 -9.87 -2.28
CA GLY A 5 7.87 -11.21 -1.84
C GLY A 5 6.88 -12.34 -2.17
N VAL A 6 5.62 -12.03 -2.55
CA VAL A 6 4.66 -13.07 -3.00
C VAL A 6 5.14 -13.70 -4.31
N ASN A 7 5.53 -12.89 -5.29
CA ASN A 7 6.05 -13.40 -6.56
C ASN A 7 7.36 -14.16 -6.36
N GLU A 8 8.23 -13.68 -5.48
CA GLU A 8 9.51 -14.31 -5.17
C GLU A 8 9.33 -15.64 -4.43
N ALA A 9 8.31 -15.71 -3.56
CA ALA A 9 7.92 -16.95 -2.90
C ALA A 9 7.41 -18.00 -3.89
N VAL A 10 6.55 -17.59 -4.84
CA VAL A 10 5.99 -18.48 -5.86
C VAL A 10 7.05 -18.93 -6.88
N ASN A 11 7.98 -18.05 -7.24
CA ASN A 11 9.10 -18.35 -8.14
C ASN A 11 10.31 -18.99 -7.45
N LEU A 12 10.21 -19.28 -6.14
CA LEU A 12 11.27 -19.92 -5.35
C LEU A 12 12.63 -19.20 -5.45
N VAL A 13 12.62 -17.86 -5.47
CA VAL A 13 13.84 -17.05 -5.55
C VAL A 13 14.80 -17.44 -4.44
N SER A 14 16.06 -17.66 -4.77
CA SER A 14 17.05 -18.07 -3.77
C SER A 14 17.10 -17.08 -2.59
N THR A 15 17.22 -17.60 -1.37
CA THR A 15 17.31 -16.78 -0.15
C THR A 15 18.54 -15.86 -0.16
N ARG A 16 19.61 -16.27 -0.84
CA ARG A 16 20.82 -15.46 -1.04
C ARG A 16 20.56 -14.27 -1.97
N ALA A 17 19.91 -14.50 -3.12
CA ALA A 17 19.55 -13.42 -4.03
C ALA A 17 18.58 -12.46 -3.35
N TRP A 18 17.54 -12.99 -2.69
CA TRP A 18 16.60 -12.20 -1.90
C TRP A 18 17.30 -11.31 -0.87
N ARG A 19 18.21 -11.87 -0.06
CA ARG A 19 18.98 -11.10 0.93
C ARG A 19 19.75 -9.96 0.26
N ARG A 20 20.50 -10.26 -0.79
CA ARG A 20 21.32 -9.28 -1.50
C ARG A 20 20.47 -8.15 -2.08
N ASP A 21 19.42 -8.51 -2.81
CA ASP A 21 18.61 -7.56 -3.56
C ASP A 21 17.78 -6.69 -2.61
N LEU A 22 17.25 -7.27 -1.52
CA LEU A 22 16.57 -6.50 -0.48
C LEU A 22 17.52 -5.60 0.30
N ALA A 23 18.74 -6.06 0.61
CA ALA A 23 19.75 -5.23 1.28
C ALA A 23 20.13 -4.01 0.44
N ASN A 24 20.33 -4.21 -0.86
CA ASN A 24 20.61 -3.13 -1.81
C ASN A 24 19.45 -2.13 -1.87
N LEU A 25 18.21 -2.63 -1.94
CA LEU A 25 17.01 -1.79 -1.94
C LEU A 25 16.89 -0.96 -0.65
N LEU A 26 17.06 -1.58 0.52
CA LEU A 26 16.98 -0.87 1.80
C LEU A 26 18.09 0.16 1.95
N THR A 27 19.31 -0.15 1.49
CA THR A 27 20.43 0.79 1.49
C THR A 27 20.13 2.00 0.61
N PHE A 28 19.65 1.76 -0.61
CA PHE A 28 19.26 2.82 -1.54
C PHE A 28 18.16 3.72 -0.96
N LEU A 29 17.10 3.13 -0.39
CA LEU A 29 16.00 3.90 0.20
C LEU A 29 16.45 4.69 1.43
N SER A 30 17.32 4.11 2.27
CA SER A 30 17.85 4.79 3.45
C SER A 30 18.71 6.01 3.09
N ALA A 31 19.44 5.93 1.97
CA ALA A 31 20.25 7.02 1.44
C ALA A 31 19.41 8.10 0.74
N ALA A 32 18.34 7.71 0.04
CA ALA A 32 17.48 8.64 -0.69
C ALA A 32 16.41 9.32 0.18
N ALA A 33 16.03 8.71 1.31
CA ALA A 33 15.00 9.24 2.20
C ALA A 33 15.58 10.15 3.29
N SER A 34 14.78 11.14 3.72
CA SER A 34 15.06 11.97 4.91
C SER A 34 15.41 11.12 6.13
N CYS A 35 16.30 11.60 7.00
CA CYS A 35 16.70 10.93 8.23
C CYS A 35 15.53 10.57 9.16
N SER A 36 14.44 11.33 9.11
CA SER A 36 13.21 11.10 9.87
C SER A 36 12.25 10.07 9.25
N THR A 37 12.54 9.58 8.05
CA THR A 37 11.68 8.59 7.38
C THR A 37 11.93 7.19 7.94
N CYS A 38 10.89 6.59 8.51
CA CYS A 38 10.85 5.18 8.86
C CYS A 38 10.48 4.32 7.62
N ILE A 39 11.32 3.34 7.29
CA ILE A 39 11.09 2.39 6.20
C ILE A 39 10.44 1.13 6.76
N ILE A 40 9.17 0.92 6.44
CA ILE A 40 8.43 -0.25 6.89
C ILE A 40 8.39 -1.31 5.79
N VAL A 41 8.82 -2.54 6.11
CA VAL A 41 8.78 -3.72 5.26
C VAL A 41 7.67 -4.65 5.74
N ALA A 42 6.64 -4.85 4.93
CA ALA A 42 5.61 -5.82 5.24
C ALA A 42 6.08 -7.25 4.94
N GLY A 43 5.74 -8.18 5.83
CA GLY A 43 5.96 -9.60 5.61
C GLY A 43 5.15 -10.14 4.44
N ILE A 44 5.61 -11.26 3.89
CA ILE A 44 4.88 -12.05 2.92
C ILE A 44 3.74 -12.75 3.67
N GLN A 45 2.50 -12.53 3.24
CA GLN A 45 1.34 -13.23 3.81
C GLN A 45 1.43 -14.74 3.54
N PRO A 46 0.77 -15.59 4.35
CA PRO A 46 0.68 -17.02 4.05
C PRO A 46 0.21 -17.25 2.62
N ILE A 47 1.01 -17.92 1.79
CA ILE A 47 0.72 -18.03 0.35
C ILE A 47 -0.54 -18.87 0.13
N ARG A 48 -0.81 -19.83 1.02
CA ARG A 48 -2.02 -20.66 0.95
C ARG A 48 -3.31 -19.92 1.26
N SER A 49 -3.27 -18.71 1.81
CA SER A 49 -4.49 -17.90 1.96
C SER A 49 -4.96 -17.31 0.63
N ILE A 50 -4.19 -17.50 -0.45
CA ILE A 50 -4.48 -17.04 -1.79
C ILE A 50 -5.17 -18.19 -2.53
N PRO A 51 -6.44 -18.06 -2.97
CA PRO A 51 -7.18 -19.19 -3.54
C PRO A 51 -6.49 -19.90 -4.72
N VAL A 52 -5.81 -19.15 -5.60
CA VAL A 52 -5.06 -19.75 -6.74
C VAL A 52 -3.84 -20.59 -6.29
N PHE A 53 -3.37 -20.39 -5.06
CA PHE A 53 -2.26 -21.12 -4.48
C PHE A 53 -2.71 -22.05 -3.34
N ASP A 54 -4.00 -22.36 -3.20
CA ASP A 54 -4.44 -23.39 -2.25
C ASP A 54 -4.25 -24.80 -2.86
N SER A 55 -2.98 -25.19 -2.99
CA SER A 55 -2.58 -26.44 -3.62
C SER A 55 -1.30 -27.01 -3.01
N ARG A 56 -0.89 -28.21 -3.44
CA ARG A 56 0.40 -28.80 -3.05
C ARG A 56 1.60 -27.94 -3.47
N VAL A 57 1.53 -27.30 -4.63
CA VAL A 57 2.55 -26.33 -5.07
C VAL A 57 2.55 -25.10 -4.16
N GLY A 58 1.36 -24.67 -3.74
CA GLY A 58 1.16 -23.65 -2.71
C GLY A 58 1.87 -23.93 -1.39
N ASN A 59 1.92 -25.19 -0.93
CA ASN A 59 2.66 -25.56 0.28
C ASN A 59 4.16 -25.24 0.17
N LEU A 60 4.75 -25.46 -1.00
CA LEU A 60 6.17 -25.18 -1.22
C LEU A 60 6.42 -23.66 -1.24
N ALA A 61 5.61 -22.92 -1.99
CA ALA A 61 5.67 -21.46 -2.03
C ALA A 61 5.44 -20.84 -0.64
N ASP A 62 4.53 -21.40 0.16
CA ASP A 62 4.24 -20.95 1.53
C ASP A 62 5.40 -21.22 2.51
N LYS A 63 6.02 -22.39 2.43
CA LYS A 63 7.26 -22.68 3.17
C LYS A 63 8.38 -21.73 2.75
N HIS A 64 8.47 -21.43 1.46
CA HIS A 64 9.49 -20.53 0.93
C HIS A 64 9.24 -19.07 1.34
N GLY A 65 7.99 -18.59 1.31
CA GLY A 65 7.62 -17.27 1.82
C GLY A 65 8.00 -17.09 3.29
N ARG A 66 7.81 -18.12 4.13
CA ARG A 66 8.30 -18.13 5.52
C ARG A 66 9.83 -18.06 5.62
N LEU A 67 10.56 -18.72 4.72
CA LEU A 67 12.02 -18.61 4.64
C LEU A 67 12.46 -17.18 4.28
N LEU A 68 11.83 -16.59 3.26
CA LEU A 68 12.12 -15.21 2.85
C LEU A 68 11.80 -14.20 3.96
N ASN A 69 10.67 -14.35 4.66
CA ASN A 69 10.34 -13.53 5.84
C ASN A 69 11.41 -13.63 6.94
N ARG A 70 11.95 -14.83 7.20
CA ARG A 70 13.04 -15.00 8.19
C ARG A 70 14.31 -14.27 7.76
N VAL A 71 14.65 -14.29 6.48
CA VAL A 71 15.79 -13.54 5.94
C VAL A 71 15.55 -12.04 6.07
N THR A 72 14.34 -11.57 5.72
CA THR A 72 13.94 -10.16 5.87
C THR A 72 14.03 -9.69 7.31
N MET A 73 13.49 -10.45 8.28
CA MET A 73 13.55 -10.09 9.70
C MET A 73 15.00 -9.94 10.19
N ARG A 74 15.89 -10.85 9.79
CA ARG A 74 17.33 -10.74 10.14
C ARG A 74 17.96 -9.49 9.54
N LEU A 75 17.69 -9.23 8.26
CA LEU A 75 18.24 -8.06 7.58
C LEU A 75 17.75 -6.74 8.20
N VAL A 76 16.48 -6.68 8.60
CA VAL A 76 15.91 -5.52 9.29
C VAL A 76 16.52 -5.35 10.69
N ALA A 77 16.68 -6.44 11.45
CA ALA A 77 17.33 -6.38 12.75
C ALA A 77 18.79 -5.89 12.67
N ASP A 78 19.50 -6.25 11.60
CA ASP A 78 20.87 -5.77 11.32
C ASP A 78 20.91 -4.30 10.83
N GLY A 79 19.79 -3.76 10.36
CA GLY A 79 19.69 -2.48 9.63
C GLY A 79 19.46 -1.23 10.48
N GLY A 80 19.33 -1.37 11.80
CA GLY A 80 19.11 -0.27 12.75
C GLY A 80 17.67 0.24 12.83
N ASP A 81 17.46 1.28 13.64
CA ASP A 81 16.13 1.70 14.11
C ASP A 81 15.21 2.32 13.03
N ARG A 82 15.77 2.66 11.86
CA ARG A 82 15.03 3.32 10.76
C ARG A 82 14.27 2.34 9.86
N VAL A 83 14.52 1.04 9.99
CA VAL A 83 13.83 0.01 9.21
C VAL A 83 13.06 -0.89 10.15
N ALA A 84 11.78 -1.10 9.87
CA ALA A 84 10.93 -1.95 10.69
C ALA A 84 10.27 -3.04 9.86
N PHE A 85 10.17 -4.23 10.44
CA PHE A 85 9.43 -5.35 9.85
C PHE A 85 8.05 -5.43 10.49
N VAL A 86 7.01 -5.39 9.65
CA VAL A 86 5.63 -5.60 10.08
C VAL A 86 5.17 -6.93 9.51
N PRO A 87 4.88 -7.95 10.35
CA PRO A 87 4.33 -9.21 9.85
C PRO A 87 3.05 -8.94 9.07
N SER A 88 2.82 -9.65 7.97
CA SER A 88 1.55 -9.59 7.24
C SER A 88 0.64 -10.73 7.67
N SER A 89 -0.67 -10.47 7.66
CA SER A 89 -1.71 -11.44 7.96
C SER A 89 -2.52 -11.76 6.71
N ALA A 90 -3.00 -12.99 6.61
CA ALA A 90 -4.04 -13.33 5.65
C ALA A 90 -5.28 -12.43 5.87
N ALA A 91 -5.85 -11.91 4.79
CA ALA A 91 -7.19 -11.33 4.86
C ALA A 91 -8.23 -12.44 5.10
N PRO A 92 -9.42 -12.09 5.63
CA PRO A 92 -10.58 -12.98 5.61
C PRO A 92 -10.81 -13.55 4.21
N THR A 93 -11.21 -14.81 4.12
CA THR A 93 -11.41 -15.51 2.85
C THR A 93 -12.37 -14.70 1.96
N PRO A 94 -11.91 -14.23 0.79
CA PRO A 94 -12.76 -13.41 -0.07
C PRO A 94 -13.82 -14.29 -0.77
N PRO A 95 -14.89 -13.68 -1.31
CA PRO A 95 -15.91 -14.40 -2.06
C PRO A 95 -15.31 -15.24 -3.21
N PRO A 96 -15.91 -16.40 -3.56
CA PRO A 96 -15.45 -17.24 -4.66
C PRO A 96 -15.22 -16.44 -5.94
N GLY A 97 -14.09 -16.66 -6.62
CA GLY A 97 -13.74 -15.98 -7.87
C GLY A 97 -13.15 -14.57 -7.72
N ARG A 98 -13.05 -14.02 -6.50
CA ARG A 98 -12.45 -12.71 -6.28
C ARG A 98 -11.27 -12.82 -5.32
N TYR A 99 -10.06 -12.74 -5.86
CA TYR A 99 -8.84 -12.80 -5.04
C TYR A 99 -8.59 -11.54 -4.19
N ARG A 100 -9.12 -10.39 -4.61
CA ARG A 100 -8.96 -9.10 -3.93
C ARG A 100 -10.28 -8.34 -3.94
N SER A 101 -10.76 -8.01 -2.75
CA SER A 101 -11.98 -7.21 -2.55
C SER A 101 -11.67 -5.92 -1.80
N THR A 102 -12.58 -4.96 -1.86
CA THR A 102 -12.47 -3.70 -1.10
C THR A 102 -12.34 -4.00 0.40
N GLU A 103 -13.11 -4.97 0.89
CA GLU A 103 -13.08 -5.42 2.29
C GLU A 103 -11.72 -6.03 2.67
N SER A 104 -11.09 -6.77 1.74
CA SER A 104 -9.75 -7.34 1.96
C SER A 104 -8.69 -6.24 2.14
N TYR A 105 -8.75 -5.19 1.30
CA TYR A 105 -7.84 -4.06 1.41
C TYR A 105 -8.09 -3.22 2.66
N ALA A 106 -9.36 -3.00 3.02
CA ALA A 106 -9.70 -2.29 4.25
C ALA A 106 -9.16 -3.03 5.48
N TYR A 107 -9.31 -4.36 5.53
CA TYR A 107 -8.75 -5.20 6.58
C TYR A 107 -7.21 -5.09 6.65
N TRP A 108 -6.52 -5.22 5.52
CA TRP A 108 -5.06 -5.09 5.51
C TRP A 108 -4.61 -3.70 5.93
N ALA A 109 -5.29 -2.65 5.48
CA ALA A 109 -4.98 -1.28 5.87
C ALA A 109 -5.10 -1.09 7.38
N ASP A 110 -6.16 -1.60 8.00
CA ASP A 110 -6.40 -1.49 9.45
C ASP A 110 -5.35 -2.25 10.27
N VAL A 111 -5.06 -3.49 9.89
CA VAL A 111 -4.01 -4.30 10.54
C VAL A 111 -2.63 -3.66 10.42
N LEU A 112 -2.29 -3.14 9.24
CA LEU A 112 -1.02 -2.47 9.02
C LEU A 112 -0.96 -1.15 9.80
N ALA A 113 -1.99 -0.31 9.73
CA ALA A 113 -2.04 0.97 10.44
C ALA A 113 -1.85 0.79 11.95
N SER A 114 -2.54 -0.20 12.54
CA SER A 114 -2.42 -0.54 13.95
C SER A 114 -1.00 -0.95 14.36
N ARG A 115 -0.26 -1.61 13.47
CA ARG A 115 1.13 -2.04 13.72
C ARG A 115 2.16 -0.95 13.43
N MET A 116 1.87 -0.07 12.48
CA MET A 116 2.76 1.02 12.08
C MET A 116 2.64 2.23 13.01
N GLY A 117 1.47 2.46 13.63
CA GLY A 117 1.22 3.60 14.51
C GLY A 117 2.29 3.80 15.60
N PRO A 118 2.62 2.76 16.39
CA PRO A 118 3.68 2.87 17.41
C PRO A 118 5.07 3.18 16.85
N LEU A 119 5.39 2.64 15.66
CA LEU A 119 6.69 2.83 15.00
C LEU A 119 6.87 4.28 14.52
N LEU A 120 5.78 4.90 14.07
CA LEU A 120 5.77 6.29 13.63
C LEU A 120 5.63 7.29 14.79
N GLY A 121 5.10 6.83 15.93
CA GLY A 121 4.93 7.65 17.14
C GLY A 121 6.18 7.75 18.01
N ALA A 122 7.14 6.84 17.87
CA ALA A 122 8.35 6.79 18.71
C ALA A 122 9.19 8.07 18.63
N ASP A 123 9.33 8.68 17.45
CA ASP A 123 10.04 9.97 17.28
C ASP A 123 9.21 11.18 17.74
N ARG A 124 7.89 11.02 17.89
CA ARG A 124 7.02 12.11 18.34
C ARG A 124 7.17 12.43 19.83
N ILE A 125 7.78 11.54 20.61
CA ILE A 125 7.95 11.66 22.07
C ILE A 125 9.27 12.37 22.44
N ALA A 126 10.25 12.44 21.54
CA ALA A 126 11.48 13.22 21.78
C ALA A 126 11.28 14.74 21.61
N THR A 127 10.24 15.17 20.90
CA THR A 127 9.73 16.55 20.98
C THR A 127 8.71 16.64 22.12
N SER A 128 9.16 16.41 23.35
CA SER A 128 8.43 16.84 24.56
C SER A 128 8.66 18.34 24.85
N ASP A 129 9.14 19.10 23.86
CA ASP A 129 8.76 20.50 23.66
C ASP A 129 7.60 20.57 22.64
N ALA A 130 6.64 19.65 22.74
CA ALA A 130 5.37 19.82 22.08
C ALA A 130 4.74 21.07 22.71
N GLU A 131 4.86 22.20 22.02
CA GLU A 131 4.06 23.37 22.35
C GLU A 131 2.62 22.89 22.58
N PRO A 132 1.96 23.35 23.67
CA PRO A 132 0.58 22.98 23.93
C PRO A 132 -0.21 23.17 22.65
N ALA A 133 -1.03 22.17 22.32
CA ALA A 133 -1.79 22.13 21.07
C ALA A 133 -2.31 23.54 20.77
N PRO A 134 -1.90 24.15 19.64
CA PRO A 134 -2.29 25.51 19.35
C PRO A 134 -3.80 25.60 19.45
N SER A 135 -4.31 26.66 20.09
CA SER A 135 -5.75 26.91 20.11
C SER A 135 -6.31 26.79 18.69
N ALA A 136 -7.58 26.40 18.56
CA ALA A 136 -8.20 26.19 17.24
C ALA A 136 -7.91 27.36 16.26
N ASP A 137 -7.86 28.58 16.78
CA ASP A 137 -7.48 29.78 16.03
C ASP A 137 -6.03 29.75 15.52
N ARG A 138 -5.06 29.39 16.37
CA ARG A 138 -3.65 29.28 15.96
C ARG A 138 -3.43 28.15 14.96
N ALA A 139 -4.14 27.02 15.12
CA ALA A 139 -4.10 25.92 14.17
C ALA A 139 -4.66 26.34 12.80
N THR A 140 -5.75 27.12 12.81
CA THR A 140 -6.36 27.68 11.59
C THR A 140 -5.42 28.64 10.87
N VAL A 141 -4.74 29.52 11.62
CA VAL A 141 -3.76 30.47 11.06
C VAL A 141 -2.52 29.74 10.51
N ALA A 142 -2.03 28.72 11.21
CA ALA A 142 -0.91 27.90 10.76
C ALA A 142 -1.26 27.14 9.46
N GLU A 143 -2.46 26.58 9.39
CA GLU A 143 -2.95 25.90 8.19
C GLU A 143 -3.13 26.89 7.01
N ALA A 144 -3.64 28.09 7.26
CA ALA A 144 -3.76 29.12 6.22
C ALA A 144 -2.39 29.52 5.65
N ARG A 145 -1.36 29.64 6.49
CA ARG A 145 0.02 29.90 6.03
C ARG A 145 0.61 28.74 5.24
N ARG A 146 0.35 27.50 5.68
CA ARG A 146 0.76 26.30 4.95
C ARG A 146 0.12 26.28 3.56
N GLN A 147 -1.16 26.62 3.47
CA GLN A 147 -1.89 26.63 2.21
C GLN A 147 -1.35 27.70 1.25
N LEU A 148 -1.05 28.92 1.73
CA LEU A 148 -0.41 29.95 0.91
C LEU A 148 0.93 29.49 0.33
N ALA A 149 1.76 28.81 1.13
CA ALA A 149 3.02 28.27 0.65
C ALA A 149 2.80 27.18 -0.42
N VAL A 150 1.83 26.28 -0.22
CA VAL A 150 1.46 25.25 -1.21
C VAL A 150 0.96 25.87 -2.51
N ASP A 151 0.16 26.93 -2.42
CA ASP A 151 -0.38 27.65 -3.57
C ASP A 151 0.73 28.38 -4.34
N GLU A 152 1.70 28.98 -3.63
CA GLU A 152 2.89 29.63 -4.24
C GLU A 152 3.79 28.63 -4.99
N LEU A 153 3.89 27.39 -4.47
CA LEU A 153 4.66 26.32 -5.11
C LEU A 153 4.03 25.80 -6.42
N GLY A 154 2.76 26.12 -6.71
CA GLY A 154 2.09 25.75 -7.96
C GLY A 154 1.95 24.24 -8.20
N ILE A 155 2.08 23.42 -7.15
CA ILE A 155 2.09 21.94 -7.22
C ILE A 155 0.67 21.37 -7.42
N VAL A 156 -0.36 22.11 -7.04
CA VAL A 156 -1.76 21.66 -7.10
C VAL A 156 -2.54 22.58 -8.06
N ASP A 157 -3.19 22.01 -9.09
CA ASP A 157 -4.16 22.74 -9.91
C ASP A 157 -5.42 23.02 -9.06
N PRO A 158 -5.79 24.28 -8.79
CA PRO A 158 -6.93 24.62 -7.94
C PRO A 158 -8.29 24.44 -8.64
N ARG A 159 -8.34 23.93 -9.88
CA ARG A 159 -9.62 23.70 -10.56
C ARG A 159 -10.44 22.66 -9.77
N PRO A 160 -11.66 23.00 -9.32
CA PRO A 160 -12.57 21.99 -8.80
C PRO A 160 -12.82 20.97 -9.90
N ARG A 161 -12.57 19.71 -9.58
CA ARG A 161 -12.84 18.58 -10.46
C ARG A 161 -14.35 18.55 -10.71
N SER A 162 -14.80 19.10 -11.84
CA SER A 162 -16.21 19.07 -12.20
C SER A 162 -16.65 17.61 -12.31
N VAL A 163 -17.52 17.19 -11.40
CA VAL A 163 -18.27 15.95 -11.55
C VAL A 163 -19.22 16.19 -12.72
N SER A 164 -18.80 15.78 -13.91
CA SER A 164 -19.67 15.74 -15.08
C SER A 164 -20.73 14.66 -14.85
N THR A 165 -21.94 15.08 -14.48
CA THR A 165 -23.13 14.24 -14.59
C THR A 165 -23.43 14.08 -16.07
N ALA A 166 -22.89 13.03 -16.68
CA ALA A 166 -23.17 12.69 -18.07
C ALA A 166 -24.61 12.15 -18.20
N SER A 167 -25.53 13.03 -18.57
CA SER A 167 -26.86 12.68 -19.06
C SER A 167 -26.71 11.86 -20.34
N ARG A 168 -27.10 10.58 -20.32
CA ARG A 168 -27.19 9.71 -21.50
C ARG A 168 -28.23 10.29 -22.47
N HIS A 169 -27.77 10.85 -23.58
CA HIS A 169 -28.60 11.08 -24.76
C HIS A 169 -28.17 10.06 -25.83
N TRP A 170 -28.87 8.92 -25.85
CA TRP A 170 -28.74 7.95 -26.93
C TRP A 170 -29.43 8.53 -28.17
N ARG A 171 -28.64 8.79 -29.23
CA ARG A 171 -29.14 9.05 -30.57
C ARG A 171 -29.49 7.71 -31.24
N GLU A 172 -30.76 7.54 -31.60
CA GLU A 172 -31.20 6.55 -32.59
C GLU A 172 -30.68 6.90 -33.99
N PRO A 173 -30.38 5.92 -34.84
CA PRO A 173 -30.39 6.09 -36.29
C PRO A 173 -31.57 5.36 -36.94
N CYS A 174 -32.51 6.13 -37.49
CA CYS A 174 -33.28 5.80 -38.71
C CYS A 174 -32.30 5.52 -39.87
N SER A 175 -32.50 4.66 -40.88
CA SER A 175 -33.52 3.71 -41.30
C SER A 175 -32.92 2.94 -42.49
N ALA A 176 -33.36 1.70 -42.76
CA ALA A 176 -33.31 1.12 -44.11
C ALA A 176 -34.44 0.07 -44.29
N PRO A 177 -34.95 -0.12 -45.52
CA PRO A 177 -36.35 -0.47 -45.74
C PRO A 177 -36.58 -1.98 -45.91
N ASN A 178 -37.69 -2.49 -45.35
CA ASN A 178 -38.12 -3.87 -45.54
C ASN A 178 -39.11 -3.98 -46.71
N ARG A 179 -38.68 -4.60 -47.82
CA ARG A 179 -39.59 -5.15 -48.84
C ARG A 179 -39.86 -6.61 -48.49
N ARG A 180 -41.13 -6.96 -48.22
CA ARG A 180 -41.93 -7.95 -48.98
C ARG A 180 -43.17 -8.43 -48.20
N HIS A 181 -44.26 -8.45 -48.97
CA HIS A 181 -45.44 -9.32 -48.96
C HIS A 181 -46.49 -9.27 -47.84
N ALA A 182 -47.69 -8.90 -48.28
CA ALA A 182 -48.97 -9.51 -47.91
C ALA A 182 -49.83 -9.62 -49.18
N PRO A 183 -50.92 -10.41 -49.20
CA PRO A 183 -51.18 -11.67 -48.50
C PRO A 183 -50.93 -12.91 -49.37
#